data_AF-A0A1Q3C9N6-F1
#
_entry.id   AF-A0A1Q3C9N6-F1
#
_cell.length_a   1.000
_cell.length_b   1.000
_cell.length_c   1.000
_cell.angle_alpha   90.00
_cell.angle_beta   90.00
_cell.angle_gamma   90.00
#
_symmetry.space_group_name_H-M   'P 1'
#
loop_
_entity.id
_entity.type
_entity.pdbx_description
1 polymer ?
#
loop_
_entity_poly.entity_id
_entity_poly.type
_entity_poly.pdbx_seq_one_letter_code
_entity_poly.pdbx_strand_id
1 'polypeptide(L)'
;PYFDGNNYSHWKAKMTIFIQSLDYNLWDLNVDGPNLPTIRNENGEIIAKPRSSYNDEDRKGVQMNAKGKHINICAINSSDFNRVSSCILAKEMWDRRYQSSQAKITMLVHEYEMFNMNENEDIKSIFTRFTNITNALQSLDEIYSNSEMVRKILRFQKVPSSKKKFGGKPNKKIHQRGESSKLEEVICFECNKPGHYKSDCPRLKKKKEHLKKKKAMLAT
;
A
#
# COMPACT_ATOMS: atom_id res chain seq x y z
N PRO A 1 0.87 25.87 5.97
CA PRO A 1 0.15 24.76 5.29
C PRO A 1 -0.84 24.09 6.25
N TYR A 2 -2.09 23.91 5.86
CA TYR A 2 -3.10 23.26 6.71
C TYR A 2 -3.11 21.74 6.51
N PHE A 3 -3.26 20.96 7.59
CA PHE A 3 -3.38 19.51 7.58
C PHE A 3 -4.84 19.09 7.71
N ASP A 4 -5.35 18.39 6.71
CA ASP A 4 -6.71 17.88 6.66
C ASP A 4 -6.84 16.43 7.18
N GLY A 5 -5.74 15.83 7.63
CA GLY A 5 -5.69 14.44 8.09
C GLY A 5 -5.23 13.44 7.02
N ASN A 6 -5.04 13.88 5.77
CA ASN A 6 -4.60 13.05 4.65
C ASN A 6 -3.24 13.53 4.09
N ASN A 7 -2.64 12.67 3.29
CA ASN A 7 -1.38 12.82 2.57
C ASN A 7 -0.28 13.39 3.47
N TYR A 8 -0.10 12.75 4.63
CA TYR A 8 0.78 13.26 5.67
C TYR A 8 2.22 13.48 5.14
N SER A 9 2.74 12.59 4.30
CA SER A 9 4.06 12.75 3.66
C SER A 9 4.16 14.04 2.85
N HIS A 10 3.16 14.32 2.01
CA HIS A 10 3.09 15.53 1.19
C HIS A 10 2.94 16.79 2.03
N TRP A 11 2.02 16.76 3.01
CA TRP A 11 1.85 17.86 3.95
C TRP A 11 3.13 18.13 4.73
N LYS A 12 3.81 17.08 5.21
CA LYS A 12 5.07 17.16 5.95
C LYS A 12 6.13 17.84 5.10
N ALA A 13 6.30 17.42 3.85
CA ALA A 13 7.24 18.06 2.93
C ALA A 13 6.94 19.56 2.74
N LYS A 14 5.67 19.93 2.50
CA LYS A 14 5.27 21.35 2.39
C LYS A 14 5.51 22.13 3.67
N MET A 15 5.20 21.54 4.82
CA MET A 15 5.36 22.19 6.11
C MET A 15 6.84 22.37 6.47
N THR A 16 7.68 21.38 6.18
CA THR A 16 9.13 21.47 6.34
C THR A 16 9.69 22.64 5.54
N ILE A 17 9.37 22.73 4.25
CA ILE A 17 9.81 23.85 3.40
C ILE A 17 9.32 25.19 3.94
N PHE A 18 8.05 25.25 4.39
CA PHE A 18 7.47 26.47 4.96
C PHE A 18 8.22 26.93 6.23
N ILE A 19 8.48 26.03 7.19
CA ILE A 19 9.19 26.37 8.42
C ILE A 19 10.63 26.80 8.09
N GLN A 20 11.33 26.05 7.24
CA GLN A 20 12.69 26.37 6.82
C GLN A 20 12.78 27.73 6.12
N SER A 21 11.75 28.12 5.35
CA SER A 21 11.69 29.45 4.72
C SER A 21 11.48 30.60 5.69
N LEU A 22 10.94 30.33 6.88
CA LEU A 22 10.76 31.34 7.92
C LEU A 22 12.04 31.54 8.73
N ASP A 23 12.64 30.44 9.19
CA ASP A 23 13.90 30.42 9.94
C ASP A 23 14.37 28.96 10.04
N TYR A 24 15.59 28.66 9.60
CA TYR A 24 16.12 27.30 9.68
C TYR A 24 16.31 26.84 11.13
N ASN A 25 16.67 27.74 12.05
CA ASN A 25 16.80 27.40 13.47
C ASN A 25 15.45 27.02 14.10
N LEU A 26 14.34 27.48 13.51
CA LEU A 26 13.00 27.09 13.92
C LEU A 26 12.65 25.67 13.46
N TRP A 27 13.20 25.22 12.33
CA TRP A 27 13.09 23.83 11.90
C TRP A 27 13.86 22.91 12.83
N ASP A 28 15.12 23.22 13.14
CA ASP A 28 15.96 22.42 14.04
C ASP A 28 15.31 22.29 15.42
N LEU A 29 14.74 23.37 15.97
CA LEU A 29 14.01 23.32 17.24
C LEU A 29 12.76 22.44 17.20
N ASN A 30 12.04 22.39 16.07
CA ASN A 30 10.87 21.52 15.94
C ASN A 30 11.24 20.04 15.81
N VAL A 31 12.42 19.73 15.26
CA VAL A 31 12.87 18.34 15.07
C VAL A 31 13.62 17.82 16.29
N ASP A 32 14.60 18.58 16.76
CA ASP A 32 15.52 18.18 17.82
C ASP A 32 15.02 18.60 19.22
N GLY A 33 14.20 19.65 19.28
CA GLY A 33 13.66 20.19 20.52
C GLY A 33 14.51 21.34 21.09
N PRO A 34 13.90 22.33 21.76
CA PRO A 34 14.67 23.38 22.42
C PRO A 34 15.35 22.86 23.69
N ASN A 35 16.56 23.34 23.94
CA ASN A 35 17.13 23.35 25.28
C ASN A 35 16.36 24.39 26.11
N LEU A 36 15.29 23.97 26.78
CA LEU A 36 14.54 24.88 27.65
C LEU A 36 15.45 25.41 28.77
N PRO A 37 15.28 26.68 29.18
CA PRO A 37 16.02 27.25 30.30
C PRO A 37 15.81 26.43 31.57
N THR A 38 16.90 25.87 32.09
CA THR A 38 16.90 25.08 33.33
C THR A 38 17.94 25.61 34.31
N ILE A 39 17.71 25.36 35.59
CA ILE A 39 18.63 25.70 36.69
C ILE A 39 18.76 24.49 37.61
N ARG A 40 19.93 24.29 38.22
CA ARG A 40 20.12 23.29 39.28
C ARG A 40 19.65 23.87 40.62
N ASN A 41 18.77 23.16 41.31
CA ASN A 41 18.37 23.54 42.67
C ASN A 41 19.45 23.15 43.69
N GLU A 42 19.23 23.51 44.96
CA GLU A 42 20.12 23.22 46.08
C GLU A 42 20.33 21.70 46.29
N ASN A 43 19.38 20.88 45.84
CA ASN A 43 19.44 19.41 45.88
C ASN A 43 20.14 18.80 44.65
N GLY A 44 20.63 19.62 43.71
CA GLY A 44 21.30 19.19 42.49
C GLY A 44 20.37 18.75 41.34
N GLU A 45 19.05 18.83 41.53
CA GLU A 45 18.03 18.50 40.54
C GLU A 45 17.90 19.60 39.48
N ILE A 46 17.65 19.21 38.23
CA ILE A 46 17.45 20.14 37.12
C ILE A 46 15.97 20.55 37.09
N ILE A 47 15.69 21.80 37.43
CA ILE A 47 14.34 22.38 37.41
C ILE A 47 14.22 23.45 36.33
N ALA A 48 12.98 23.73 35.90
CA ALA A 48 12.71 24.81 34.95
C ALA A 48 13.13 26.15 35.56
N LYS A 49 13.90 26.92 34.81
CA LYS A 49 14.37 28.24 35.25
C LYS A 49 13.15 29.19 35.34
N PRO A 50 13.02 29.98 36.41
CA PRO A 50 11.92 30.93 36.54
C PRO A 50 12.08 32.09 35.55
N ARG A 51 10.96 32.52 34.94
CA ARG A 51 10.93 33.56 33.89
C ARG A 51 11.60 34.88 34.28
N SER A 52 11.56 35.24 35.56
CA SER A 52 12.20 36.44 36.09
C SER A 52 13.72 36.44 35.95
N SER A 53 14.34 35.26 35.83
CA SER A 53 15.79 35.08 35.75
C SER A 53 16.32 34.84 34.32
N TYR A 54 15.46 34.94 33.30
CA TYR A 54 15.84 34.67 31.92
C TYR A 54 16.84 35.70 31.38
N ASN A 55 17.94 35.19 30.82
CA ASN A 55 18.84 36.00 30.00
C ASN A 55 18.30 36.09 28.55
N ASP A 56 19.01 36.81 27.68
CA ASP A 56 18.55 37.02 26.30
C ASP A 56 18.50 35.72 25.48
N GLU A 57 19.41 34.79 25.73
CA GLU A 57 19.44 33.48 25.06
C GLU A 57 18.24 32.60 25.49
N ASP A 58 17.92 32.59 26.79
CA ASP A 58 16.76 31.91 27.35
C ASP A 58 15.47 32.43 26.70
N ARG A 59 15.34 33.77 26.58
CA ARG A 59 14.19 34.41 25.94
C ARG A 59 14.09 34.02 24.47
N LYS A 60 15.22 33.99 23.75
CA LYS A 60 15.27 33.59 22.34
C LYS A 60 14.79 32.15 22.15
N GLY A 61 15.28 31.21 22.96
CA GLY A 61 14.85 29.81 22.92
C GLY A 61 13.36 29.63 23.21
N VAL A 62 12.84 30.29 24.26
CA VAL A 62 11.41 30.25 24.60
C VAL A 62 10.55 30.90 23.51
N GLN A 63 11.00 32.00 22.92
CA GLN A 63 10.30 32.67 21.82
C GLN A 63 10.22 31.78 20.58
N MET A 64 11.31 31.10 20.22
CA MET A 64 11.32 30.18 19.08
C MET A 64 10.41 28.98 19.33
N ASN A 65 10.40 28.40 20.54
CA ASN A 65 9.44 27.36 20.91
C ASN A 65 7.98 27.85 20.78
N ALA A 66 7.69 29.07 21.23
CA ALA A 66 6.36 29.66 21.08
C ALA A 66 5.96 29.84 19.61
N LYS A 67 6.87 30.31 18.74
CA LYS A 67 6.66 30.39 17.29
C LYS A 67 6.40 29.01 16.67
N GLY A 68 7.18 28.01 17.05
CA GLY A 68 7.01 26.63 16.58
C GLY A 68 5.65 26.06 16.98
N LYS A 69 5.24 26.25 18.24
CA LYS A 69 3.90 25.86 18.70
C LYS A 69 2.80 26.57 17.91
N HIS A 70 2.95 27.87 17.68
CA HIS A 70 1.96 28.64 16.92
C HIS A 70 1.78 28.08 15.50
N ILE A 71 2.87 27.86 14.76
CA ILE A 71 2.82 27.25 13.42
C ILE A 71 2.13 25.89 13.46
N ASN A 72 2.46 25.06 14.45
CA ASN A 72 1.85 23.74 14.62
C ASN A 72 0.35 23.81 14.90
N ILE A 73 -0.12 24.77 15.69
CA ILE A 73 -1.54 24.98 16.00
C ILE A 73 -2.29 25.49 14.77
N CYS A 74 -1.73 26.45 14.03
CA CYS A 74 -2.34 26.99 12.82
C CYS A 74 -2.47 25.96 11.69
N ALA A 75 -1.72 24.86 11.79
CA ALA A 75 -1.74 23.80 10.80
C ALA A 75 -2.79 22.72 11.04
N ILE A 76 -3.56 22.76 12.13
CA ILE A 76 -4.48 21.68 12.53
C ILE A 76 -5.90 22.15 12.77
N ASN A 77 -6.83 21.21 12.67
CA ASN A 77 -8.23 21.38 13.06
C ASN A 77 -8.42 21.33 14.59
N SER A 78 -9.63 21.64 15.04
CA SER A 78 -9.99 21.65 16.47
C SER A 78 -9.93 20.27 17.14
N SER A 79 -10.24 19.18 16.43
CA SER A 79 -10.21 17.84 17.04
C SER A 79 -8.78 17.36 17.30
N ASP A 80 -7.85 17.69 16.41
CA ASP A 80 -6.42 17.42 16.57
C ASP A 80 -5.78 18.39 17.58
N PHE A 81 -6.29 19.62 17.73
CA PHE A 81 -5.80 20.57 18.73
C PHE A 81 -5.88 20.01 20.16
N ASN A 82 -7.01 19.38 20.53
CA ASN A 82 -7.19 18.78 21.85
C ASN A 82 -6.11 17.73 22.17
N ARG A 83 -5.53 17.09 21.15
CA ARG A 83 -4.51 16.07 21.32
C ARG A 83 -3.13 16.67 21.57
N VAL A 84 -2.88 17.92 21.19
CA VAL A 84 -1.57 18.58 21.29
C VAL A 84 -1.58 19.79 22.24
N SER A 85 -2.74 20.14 22.80
CA SER A 85 -2.91 21.32 23.66
C SER A 85 -2.07 21.27 24.95
N SER A 86 -1.81 20.07 25.47
CA SER A 86 -0.97 19.86 26.66
C SER A 86 0.52 19.82 26.38
N CYS A 87 0.95 19.81 25.11
CA CYS A 87 2.37 19.78 24.76
C CYS A 87 3.07 21.08 25.18
N ILE A 88 4.21 20.93 25.87
CA ILE A 88 5.06 22.02 26.32
C ILE A 88 5.95 22.48 25.17
N LEU A 89 6.42 21.53 24.36
CA LEU A 89 7.37 21.76 23.28
C LEU A 89 6.70 21.71 21.91
N ALA A 90 7.17 22.55 20.99
CA ALA A 90 6.80 22.48 19.58
C ALA A 90 7.16 21.10 18.99
N LYS A 91 8.30 20.53 19.40
CA LYS A 91 8.73 19.17 19.07
C LYS A 91 7.71 18.11 19.47
N GLU A 92 7.18 18.18 20.70
CA GLU A 92 6.16 17.22 21.16
C GLU A 92 4.90 17.29 20.30
N MET A 93 4.48 18.50 19.91
CA MET A 93 3.34 18.68 19.01
C MET A 93 3.60 18.07 17.63
N TRP A 94 4.82 18.24 17.12
CA TRP A 94 5.26 17.69 15.84
C TRP A 94 5.30 16.16 15.86
N ASP A 95 5.94 15.58 16.88
CA ASP A 95 6.09 14.14 17.05
C ASP A 95 4.75 13.44 17.27
N ARG A 96 3.88 14.00 18.12
CA ARG A 96 2.55 13.42 18.39
C ARG A 96 1.70 13.35 17.12
N ARG A 97 1.88 14.30 16.19
CA ARG A 97 1.23 14.24 14.87
C ARG A 97 1.79 13.10 14.02
N TYR A 98 3.11 12.94 13.97
CA TYR A 98 3.75 11.83 13.26
C TYR A 98 3.27 10.47 13.79
N GLN A 99 3.29 10.30 15.11
CA GLN A 99 2.82 9.08 15.79
C GLN A 99 1.36 8.78 15.46
N SER A 100 0.50 9.79 15.42
CA SER A 100 -0.91 9.57 15.07
C SER A 100 -1.09 9.10 13.63
N SER A 101 -0.34 9.65 12.68
CA SER A 101 -0.42 9.20 11.28
C SER A 101 0.11 7.77 11.16
N GLN A 102 1.22 7.46 11.82
CA GLN A 102 1.82 6.12 11.83
C GLN A 102 0.88 5.08 12.47
N ALA A 103 0.22 5.40 13.59
CA ALA A 103 -0.74 4.50 14.21
C ALA A 103 -1.91 4.17 13.27
N LYS A 104 -2.43 5.16 12.52
CA LYS A 104 -3.48 4.94 11.51
C LYS A 104 -3.00 4.03 10.38
N ILE A 105 -1.78 4.28 9.88
CA ILE A 105 -1.15 3.42 8.86
C ILE A 105 -1.05 1.99 9.39
N THR A 106 -0.46 1.78 10.57
CA THR A 106 -0.31 0.44 11.17
C THR A 106 -1.66 -0.28 11.31
N MET A 107 -2.70 0.42 11.76
CA MET A 107 -4.04 -0.17 11.88
C MET A 107 -4.64 -0.56 10.53
N LEU A 108 -4.52 0.31 9.52
CA LEU A 108 -5.05 0.04 8.18
C LEU A 108 -4.25 -1.04 7.45
N VAL A 109 -2.92 -1.08 7.62
CA VAL A 109 -2.06 -2.15 7.10
C VAL A 109 -2.46 -3.47 7.75
N HIS A 110 -2.67 -3.49 9.07
CA HIS A 110 -3.15 -4.69 9.75
C HIS A 110 -4.55 -5.10 9.24
N GLU A 111 -5.48 -4.16 9.05
CA GLU A 111 -6.80 -4.45 8.48
C GLU A 111 -6.69 -5.00 7.06
N TYR A 112 -5.81 -4.43 6.22
CA TYR A 112 -5.49 -4.94 4.89
C TYR A 112 -4.90 -6.35 4.97
N GLU A 113 -3.94 -6.59 5.86
CA GLU A 113 -3.26 -7.87 6.03
C GLU A 113 -4.21 -8.97 6.53
N MET A 114 -5.10 -8.63 7.45
CA MET A 114 -6.09 -9.54 8.02
C MET A 114 -7.41 -9.59 7.24
N PHE A 115 -7.53 -8.80 6.18
CA PHE A 115 -8.75 -8.72 5.37
C PHE A 115 -9.17 -10.11 4.90
N ASN A 116 -10.41 -10.50 5.19
CA ASN A 116 -10.98 -11.77 4.77
C ASN A 116 -12.46 -11.60 4.38
N MET A 117 -12.98 -12.54 3.59
CA MET A 117 -14.40 -12.60 3.25
C MET A 117 -15.18 -13.08 4.47
N ASN A 118 -16.25 -12.37 4.83
CA ASN A 118 -17.11 -12.78 5.94
C ASN A 118 -18.13 -13.84 5.48
N GLU A 119 -18.66 -14.63 6.42
CA GLU A 119 -19.74 -15.57 6.14
C GLU A 119 -21.00 -14.81 5.69
N ASN A 120 -21.56 -15.20 4.54
CA ASN A 120 -22.73 -14.57 3.91
C ASN A 120 -22.51 -13.14 3.36
N GLU A 121 -21.27 -12.72 3.15
CA GLU A 121 -20.96 -11.43 2.52
C GLU A 121 -21.05 -11.52 0.99
N ASP A 122 -21.72 -10.56 0.35
CA ASP A 122 -21.79 -10.49 -1.11
C ASP A 122 -20.50 -9.89 -1.71
N ILE A 123 -20.24 -10.22 -2.98
CA ILE A 123 -19.04 -9.79 -3.70
C ILE A 123 -18.89 -8.26 -3.72
N LYS A 124 -19.98 -7.52 -3.92
CA LYS A 124 -19.95 -6.05 -3.96
C LYS A 124 -19.56 -5.48 -2.59
N SER A 125 -20.06 -6.05 -1.50
CA SER A 125 -19.68 -5.68 -0.14
C SER A 125 -18.20 -5.92 0.13
N ILE A 126 -17.67 -7.09 -0.27
CA ILE A 126 -16.23 -7.40 -0.16
C ILE A 126 -15.38 -6.35 -0.88
N PHE A 127 -15.71 -6.06 -2.15
CA PHE A 127 -14.98 -5.06 -2.93
C PHE A 127 -15.09 -3.66 -2.32
N THR A 128 -16.24 -3.29 -1.77
CA THR A 128 -16.45 -1.99 -1.12
C THR A 128 -15.55 -1.85 0.11
N ARG A 129 -15.54 -2.83 1.03
CA ARG A 129 -14.66 -2.80 2.20
C ARG A 129 -13.18 -2.76 1.82
N PHE A 130 -12.78 -3.60 0.86
CA PHE A 130 -11.40 -3.64 0.38
C PHE A 130 -10.97 -2.30 -0.21
N THR A 131 -11.82 -1.70 -1.06
CA THR A 131 -11.56 -0.40 -1.69
C THR A 131 -11.45 0.72 -0.65
N ASN A 132 -12.28 0.70 0.40
CA ASN A 132 -12.19 1.68 1.48
C ASN A 132 -10.84 1.61 2.20
N ILE A 133 -10.35 0.41 2.50
CA ILE A 133 -9.04 0.20 3.14
C ILE A 133 -7.92 0.71 2.23
N THR A 134 -7.92 0.31 0.95
CA THR A 134 -6.86 0.70 0.01
C THR A 134 -6.86 2.19 -0.29
N ASN A 135 -8.03 2.81 -0.37
CA ASN A 135 -8.15 4.25 -0.57
C ASN A 135 -7.65 5.03 0.66
N ALA A 136 -7.94 4.55 1.88
CA ALA A 136 -7.44 5.15 3.11
C ALA A 136 -5.92 4.99 3.26
N LEU A 137 -5.36 3.85 2.86
CA LEU A 137 -3.91 3.65 2.80
C LEU A 137 -3.27 4.58 1.76
N GLN A 138 -3.85 4.66 0.56
CA GLN A 138 -3.38 5.55 -0.49
C GLN A 138 -3.44 7.02 -0.06
N SER A 139 -4.48 7.44 0.67
CA SER A 139 -4.55 8.79 1.22
C SER A 139 -3.54 9.05 2.33
N LEU A 140 -2.82 8.04 2.82
CA LEU A 140 -1.71 8.18 3.77
C LEU A 140 -0.35 7.96 3.10
N ASP A 141 -0.31 7.94 1.76
CA ASP A 141 0.88 7.69 0.94
C ASP A 141 1.40 6.24 0.98
N GLU A 142 0.57 5.30 1.44
CA GLU A 142 0.81 3.85 1.39
C GLU A 142 0.15 3.25 0.14
N ILE A 143 0.91 3.20 -0.95
CA ILE A 143 0.40 2.82 -2.27
C ILE A 143 0.65 1.34 -2.53
N TYR A 144 -0.43 0.60 -2.75
CA TYR A 144 -0.40 -0.79 -3.20
C TYR A 144 -0.61 -0.85 -4.70
N SER A 145 0.21 -1.62 -5.42
CA SER A 145 0.01 -1.82 -6.84
C SER A 145 -1.26 -2.64 -7.10
N ASN A 146 -1.88 -2.43 -8.28
CA ASN A 146 -3.01 -3.25 -8.73
C ASN A 146 -2.70 -4.76 -8.65
N SER A 147 -1.45 -5.15 -8.93
CA SER A 147 -1.02 -6.55 -8.88
C SER A 147 -1.04 -7.13 -7.46
N GLU A 148 -0.67 -6.34 -6.45
CA GLU A 148 -0.70 -6.74 -5.03
C GLU A 148 -2.12 -6.81 -4.52
N MET A 149 -2.94 -5.82 -4.87
CA MET A 149 -4.36 -5.78 -4.51
C MET A 149 -5.13 -6.98 -5.10
N VAL A 150 -4.95 -7.26 -6.40
CA VAL A 150 -5.57 -8.42 -7.06
C VAL A 150 -5.10 -9.72 -6.42
N ARG A 151 -3.78 -9.86 -6.18
CA ARG A 151 -3.23 -11.04 -5.51
C ARG A 151 -3.83 -11.22 -4.11
N LYS A 152 -4.07 -10.14 -3.38
CA LYS A 152 -4.68 -10.17 -2.05
C LYS A 152 -6.10 -10.72 -2.11
N ILE A 153 -6.96 -10.17 -2.97
CA ILE A 153 -8.35 -10.64 -3.13
C ILE A 153 -8.41 -12.10 -3.60
N LEU A 154 -7.56 -12.49 -4.56
CA LEU A 154 -7.54 -13.85 -5.11
C LEU A 154 -7.07 -14.92 -4.12
N ARG A 155 -6.31 -14.56 -3.06
CA ARG A 155 -5.91 -15.53 -2.02
C ARG A 155 -7.12 -16.10 -1.27
N PHE A 156 -8.21 -15.35 -1.15
CA PHE A 156 -9.44 -15.77 -0.46
C PHE A 156 -10.42 -16.49 -1.39
N GLN A 157 -10.31 -16.25 -2.70
CA GLN A 157 -11.08 -16.98 -3.71
C GLN A 157 -10.55 -18.38 -3.99
N LYS A 158 -9.52 -18.85 -3.26
CA LYS A 158 -9.15 -20.26 -3.23
C LYS A 158 -10.27 -21.04 -2.54
N VAL A 159 -11.25 -21.40 -3.36
CA VAL A 159 -12.15 -22.54 -3.20
C VAL A 159 -11.40 -23.63 -2.44
N PRO A 160 -12.01 -24.28 -1.43
CA PRO A 160 -11.43 -25.45 -0.81
C PRO A 160 -10.94 -26.33 -1.94
N SER A 161 -9.64 -26.62 -1.94
CA SER A 161 -9.11 -27.69 -2.77
C SER A 161 -9.66 -28.99 -2.17
N SER A 162 -10.96 -29.24 -2.33
CA SER A 162 -11.40 -30.58 -2.62
C SER A 162 -10.47 -30.99 -3.75
N LYS A 163 -9.57 -31.93 -3.46
CA LYS A 163 -8.82 -32.63 -4.48
C LYS A 163 -9.86 -33.35 -5.36
N LYS A 164 -10.60 -32.62 -6.21
CA LYS A 164 -11.12 -33.18 -7.45
C LYS A 164 -9.88 -33.41 -8.28
N LYS A 165 -9.24 -34.54 -8.02
CA LYS A 165 -8.35 -35.19 -8.97
C LYS A 165 -9.17 -35.27 -10.25
N PHE A 166 -8.93 -34.36 -11.19
CA PHE A 166 -9.21 -34.61 -12.60
C PHE A 166 -8.18 -35.64 -13.09
N GLY A 167 -8.20 -36.81 -12.46
CA GLY A 167 -7.63 -38.03 -13.00
C GLY A 167 -8.72 -38.60 -13.89
N GLY A 168 -8.71 -38.21 -15.17
CA GLY A 168 -9.52 -38.88 -16.18
C GLY A 168 -9.22 -40.37 -16.14
N LYS A 169 -10.15 -41.17 -15.65
CA LYS A 169 -10.11 -42.62 -15.83
C LYS A 169 -10.38 -42.90 -17.31
N PRO A 170 -9.63 -43.82 -17.94
CA PRO A 170 -9.78 -44.13 -19.36
C PRO A 170 -11.13 -44.81 -19.58
N ASN A 171 -11.92 -44.26 -20.50
CA ASN A 171 -13.23 -44.77 -20.86
C ASN A 171 -13.05 -46.06 -21.68
N LYS A 172 -13.34 -47.22 -21.08
CA LYS A 172 -13.55 -48.48 -21.82
C LYS A 172 -14.88 -48.37 -22.55
N LYS A 173 -14.81 -48.53 -23.88
CA LYS A 173 -15.94 -48.57 -24.81
C LYS A 173 -16.97 -49.62 -24.36
N ILE A 174 -18.23 -49.23 -24.24
CA ILE A 174 -19.38 -50.12 -24.45
C ILE A 174 -20.35 -49.39 -25.39
N HIS A 175 -20.66 -50.08 -26.49
CA HIS A 175 -21.61 -49.72 -27.54
C HIS A 175 -23.05 -49.75 -27.01
N GLN A 176 -23.89 -48.81 -27.45
CA GLN A 176 -25.18 -49.01 -28.14
C GLN A 176 -25.89 -47.65 -28.29
N ARG A 177 -26.05 -47.13 -29.51
CA ARG A 177 -27.17 -47.31 -30.47
C ARG A 177 -28.32 -46.31 -30.17
N GLY A 178 -28.44 -45.27 -31.02
CA GLY A 178 -29.58 -44.35 -31.00
C GLY A 178 -29.30 -42.96 -31.60
N GLU A 179 -29.64 -42.82 -32.89
CA GLU A 179 -30.17 -41.62 -33.59
C GLU A 179 -29.39 -40.29 -33.68
N SER A 180 -28.76 -40.13 -34.85
CA SER A 180 -28.94 -39.03 -35.83
C SER A 180 -29.08 -37.57 -35.35
N SER A 181 -28.01 -36.79 -35.52
CA SER A 181 -28.01 -35.63 -36.44
C SER A 181 -26.64 -34.95 -36.58
N LYS A 182 -26.10 -34.98 -37.81
CA LYS A 182 -25.05 -34.12 -38.40
C LYS A 182 -23.73 -33.94 -37.62
N LEU A 183 -22.80 -34.89 -37.79
CA LEU A 183 -21.37 -34.64 -37.56
C LEU A 183 -20.82 -33.81 -38.72
N GLU A 184 -20.53 -32.53 -38.47
CA GLU A 184 -19.64 -31.77 -39.36
C GLU A 184 -18.29 -32.49 -39.42
N GLU A 185 -17.86 -32.87 -40.63
CA GLU A 185 -16.54 -33.44 -40.84
C GLU A 185 -15.49 -32.45 -40.31
N VAL A 186 -14.62 -32.91 -39.41
CA VAL A 186 -13.54 -32.07 -38.89
C VAL A 186 -12.57 -31.74 -40.02
N ILE A 187 -12.62 -30.50 -40.53
CA ILE A 187 -11.74 -30.00 -41.58
C ILE A 187 -10.49 -29.39 -40.96
N CYS A 188 -9.32 -29.83 -41.42
CA CYS A 188 -8.04 -29.29 -41.00
C CYS A 188 -7.82 -27.88 -41.57
N PHE A 189 -7.77 -26.85 -40.72
CA PHE A 189 -7.53 -25.45 -41.12
C PHE A 189 -6.17 -25.18 -41.82
N GLU A 190 -5.24 -26.14 -41.88
CA GLU A 190 -3.95 -25.98 -42.57
C GLU A 190 -3.89 -26.63 -43.95
N CYS A 191 -4.68 -27.67 -44.21
CA CYS A 191 -4.67 -28.37 -45.50
C CYS A 191 -6.05 -28.49 -46.14
N ASN A 192 -7.08 -27.98 -45.46
CA ASN A 192 -8.49 -28.01 -45.83
C ASN A 192 -9.01 -29.41 -46.19
N LYS A 193 -8.42 -30.45 -45.58
CA LYS A 193 -8.86 -31.85 -45.74
C LYS A 193 -9.63 -32.30 -44.50
N PRO A 194 -10.72 -33.08 -44.67
CA PRO A 194 -11.49 -33.61 -43.55
C PRO A 194 -10.73 -34.72 -42.82
N GLY A 195 -11.20 -35.06 -41.62
CA GLY A 195 -10.77 -36.23 -40.84
C GLY A 195 -9.62 -36.00 -39.86
N HIS A 196 -9.11 -34.77 -39.72
CA HIS A 196 -8.08 -34.45 -38.71
C HIS A 196 -8.03 -32.96 -38.33
N TYR A 197 -7.59 -32.67 -37.11
CA TYR A 197 -7.37 -31.30 -36.65
C TYR A 197 -6.01 -30.75 -37.12
N LYS A 198 -5.84 -29.43 -37.05
CA LYS A 198 -4.58 -28.72 -37.36
C LYS A 198 -3.36 -29.32 -36.65
N SER A 199 -3.51 -29.78 -35.40
CA SER A 199 -2.45 -30.45 -34.62
C SER A 199 -1.83 -31.65 -35.33
N ASP A 200 -2.64 -32.41 -36.06
CA ASP A 200 -2.28 -33.69 -36.65
C ASP A 200 -2.03 -33.61 -38.16
N CYS A 201 -1.97 -32.39 -38.70
CA CYS A 201 -1.81 -32.15 -40.13
C CYS A 201 -0.48 -32.74 -40.65
N PRO A 202 -0.52 -33.69 -41.61
CA PRO A 202 0.69 -34.27 -42.20
C PRO A 202 1.58 -33.22 -42.89
N ARG A 203 0.99 -32.13 -43.42
CA ARG A 203 1.75 -31.01 -44.01
C ARG A 203 2.60 -30.28 -42.97
N LEU A 204 2.07 -30.07 -41.76
CA LEU A 204 2.83 -29.42 -40.68
C LEU A 204 3.97 -30.30 -40.18
N LYS A 205 3.77 -31.63 -40.11
CA LYS A 205 4.85 -32.57 -39.76
C LYS A 205 5.99 -32.52 -40.78
N LYS A 206 5.68 -32.60 -42.08
CA LYS A 206 6.68 -32.49 -43.15
C LYS A 206 7.40 -31.14 -43.17
N LYS A 207 6.70 -30.02 -42.93
CA LYS A 207 7.30 -28.67 -42.87
C LYS A 207 8.30 -28.54 -41.72
N LYS A 208 8.00 -29.12 -40.55
CA LYS A 208 8.92 -29.15 -39.40
C LYS A 208 10.18 -29.98 -39.68
N GLU A 209 10.05 -31.12 -40.36
CA GLU A 209 11.20 -31.94 -40.76
C GLU A 209 12.09 -31.25 -41.79
N HIS A 210 11.49 -30.60 -42.80
CA HIS A 210 12.24 -29.88 -43.82
C HIS A 210 13.01 -28.69 -43.23
N LEU A 211 12.41 -27.99 -42.25
CA LEU A 211 13.06 -26.89 -41.55
C LEU A 211 14.23 -27.38 -40.67
N LYS A 212 14.09 -28.56 -40.04
CA LYS A 212 15.18 -29.21 -39.29
C LYS A 212 16.35 -29.59 -40.21
N LYS A 213 16.06 -30.18 -41.39
CA LYS A 213 17.09 -30.53 -42.38
C LYS A 213 17.81 -29.28 -42.94
N LYS A 214 17.07 -28.20 -43.22
CA LYS A 214 17.66 -26.94 -43.72
C LYS A 214 18.56 -26.25 -42.68
N LYS A 215 18.22 -26.32 -41.39
CA LYS A 215 19.08 -25.83 -40.31
C LYS A 215 20.36 -26.66 -40.13
N ALA A 216 20.31 -27.96 -40.39
CA ALA A 216 21.49 -28.82 -40.33
C ALA A 216 22.49 -28.54 -41.48
N MET A 217 22.00 -28.22 -42.69
CA MET A 217 22.85 -27.92 -43.85
C MET A 217 23.54 -26.54 -43.82
N LEU A 218 23.03 -25.58 -43.05
CA LEU A 218 23.63 -24.26 -42.87
C LEU A 218 24.71 -24.22 -41.77
N ALA A 219 24.88 -25.33 -41.04
CA ALA A 219 25.82 -25.46 -39.92
C ALA A 219 27.06 -26.30 -40.27
N THR A 220 27.32 -26.53 -41.57
CA THR A 220 28.51 -27.21 -42.12
C THR A 220 29.21 -26.26 -43.09
#